data_AF-A0A960ZM28-F1
#
_entry.id   AF-A0A960ZM28-F1
#
_cell.length_a   1.000
_cell.length_b   1.000
_cell.length_c   1.000
_cell.angle_alpha   90.00
_cell.angle_beta   90.00
_cell.angle_gamma   90.00
#
_symmetry.space_group_name_H-M   'P 1'
#
loop_
_entity.id
_entity.type
_entity.pdbx_description
1 polymer ?
#
loop_
_entity_poly.entity_id
_entity_poly.type
_entity_poly.pdbx_seq_one_letter_code
_entity_poly.pdbx_strand_id
1 'polypeptide(L)'
;MTGKWLRVTALLCFLQGAETGRALELVSTDGVGLQIPAGAHSPSVSEDGRYVAFVTSEAISPWDLNGVEDVYLKDRVTGTIRLVSARLSTDGDGPSHSPVISADASAVAFASEATNFVTGLAGSDTNGVQDVFVARLTLGGDLVRVSVDASGNEGNNFSQLPSISADGTLVAFESLASNLVAGDGNGEFDVFAVTVGDPGSIQRVSVSGSGMEGNGMSTKASVSPDGNFVGFASSATNLVAEDTGGITSIFLRDLGQGSTSVVSLDQNGGPPNGLSFLCSVSRDGLFVAFQSSAGDLVADDTNLKQDVFVHDVILGTTSRVSVGALGAEGDQDAKFVPGGISDDGNLVVFSTKSNLGGSVGAGISNVYVHDRRRARTTCLSEAPGRQPANGDSIQPVLSAGGKFVVFRSSADNLVAEDGNGSQADIFLTLANPYDPRPALLRKLKKLKKQLKAAKKADQAAKVKRLGQQMKRVRAQLRRL
;
A
#
# COMPACT_ATOMS: atom_id res chain seq x y z
N MET A 1 29.32 22.53 -3.79
CA MET A 1 29.56 21.09 -3.47
C MET A 1 29.06 20.67 -2.08
N THR A 2 28.37 21.53 -1.33
CA THR A 2 27.96 21.28 0.08
C THR A 2 26.56 20.68 0.24
N GLY A 3 25.65 20.85 -0.73
CA GLY A 3 24.27 20.32 -0.63
C GLY A 3 24.12 18.80 -0.87
N LYS A 4 25.04 18.18 -1.63
CA LYS A 4 24.98 16.73 -1.94
C LYS A 4 25.36 15.85 -0.74
N TRP A 5 26.20 16.37 0.16
CA TRP A 5 26.64 15.65 1.35
C TRP A 5 25.59 15.66 2.47
N LEU A 6 24.92 16.79 2.74
CA LEU A 6 23.85 16.84 3.76
C LEU A 6 22.69 15.87 3.43
N ARG A 7 22.29 15.75 2.17
CA ARG A 7 21.10 15.00 1.74
C ARG A 7 21.25 13.47 1.76
N VAL A 8 22.44 12.95 1.42
CA VAL A 8 22.77 11.53 1.62
C VAL A 8 22.79 11.18 3.12
N THR A 9 23.07 12.15 3.98
CA THR A 9 23.08 11.96 5.44
C THR A 9 21.68 11.73 6.01
N ALA A 10 20.61 12.29 5.44
CA ALA A 10 19.25 12.16 5.99
C ALA A 10 18.71 10.73 5.89
N LEU A 11 18.78 10.09 4.71
CA LEU A 11 18.39 8.68 4.54
C LEU A 11 19.30 7.73 5.35
N LEU A 12 20.61 8.05 5.43
CA LEU A 12 21.55 7.32 6.27
C LEU A 12 21.25 7.51 7.76
N CYS A 13 20.81 8.70 8.19
CA CYS A 13 20.39 9.01 9.55
C CYS A 13 19.07 8.32 9.89
N PHE A 14 18.10 8.24 8.96
CA PHE A 14 16.87 7.47 9.13
C PHE A 14 17.19 5.98 9.31
N LEU A 15 18.03 5.42 8.43
CA LEU A 15 18.49 4.03 8.53
C LEU A 15 19.39 3.77 9.76
N GLN A 16 20.10 4.78 10.26
CA GLN A 16 20.89 4.71 11.51
C GLN A 16 20.02 4.88 12.77
N GLY A 17 19.01 5.74 12.72
CA GLY A 17 17.99 5.89 13.77
C GLY A 17 17.18 4.60 13.92
N ALA A 18 16.89 3.93 12.79
CA ALA A 18 16.35 2.57 12.75
C ALA A 18 17.22 1.57 13.52
N GLU A 19 18.55 1.69 13.45
CA GLU A 19 19.48 0.83 14.19
C GLU A 19 19.46 1.07 15.70
N THR A 20 18.99 2.25 16.14
CA THR A 20 18.79 2.60 17.55
C THR A 20 17.33 2.40 18.02
N GLY A 21 16.45 1.87 17.17
CA GLY A 21 15.06 1.55 17.51
C GLY A 21 14.03 2.64 17.22
N ARG A 22 14.34 3.61 16.34
CA ARG A 22 13.38 4.64 15.88
C ARG A 22 13.57 4.95 14.40
N ALA A 23 12.65 4.51 13.57
CA ALA A 23 12.61 4.97 12.19
C ALA A 23 11.20 5.41 11.88
N LEU A 24 10.71 6.45 12.55
CA LEU A 24 9.48 7.12 12.13
C LEU A 24 9.89 8.49 11.57
N GLU A 25 9.40 8.81 10.38
CA GLU A 25 9.70 10.05 9.66
C GLU A 25 8.40 10.71 9.23
N LEU A 26 8.28 12.01 9.47
CA LEU A 26 7.26 12.86 8.87
C LEU A 26 7.59 13.13 7.39
N VAL A 27 6.72 12.68 6.51
CA VAL A 27 6.87 12.75 5.05
C VAL A 27 6.10 13.92 4.46
N SER A 28 4.97 14.32 5.04
CA SER A 28 4.17 15.50 4.63
C SER A 28 4.88 16.81 4.99
N THR A 29 5.96 17.08 4.27
CA THR A 29 6.71 18.34 4.32
C THR A 29 6.86 18.90 2.91
N ASP A 30 7.07 20.20 2.82
CA ASP A 30 7.44 20.88 1.58
C ASP A 30 8.85 20.52 1.10
N GLY A 31 9.29 21.16 0.02
CA GLY A 31 10.57 20.90 -0.62
C GLY A 31 11.82 21.36 0.16
N VAL A 32 11.64 22.15 1.22
CA VAL A 32 12.72 22.56 2.14
C VAL A 32 12.68 21.81 3.47
N GLY A 33 11.67 20.98 3.70
CA GLY A 33 11.54 20.11 4.87
C GLY A 33 10.64 20.67 5.97
N LEU A 34 9.84 21.71 5.69
CA LEU A 34 8.86 22.25 6.64
C LEU A 34 7.54 21.48 6.55
N GLN A 35 6.94 21.16 7.69
CA GLN A 35 5.64 20.47 7.75
C GLN A 35 4.57 21.23 6.97
N ILE A 36 3.70 20.47 6.29
CA ILE A 36 2.56 21.01 5.54
C ILE A 36 1.46 21.45 6.53
N PRO A 37 1.00 22.71 6.50
CA PRO A 37 0.02 23.21 7.48
C PRO A 37 -1.36 22.52 7.42
N ALA A 38 -1.90 22.26 6.22
CA ALA A 38 -3.21 21.60 6.09
C ALA A 38 -3.17 20.07 6.30
N GLY A 39 -1.98 19.49 6.48
CA GLY A 39 -1.79 18.04 6.50
C GLY A 39 -1.86 17.41 5.11
N ALA A 40 -1.92 16.09 5.08
CA ALA A 40 -1.95 15.27 3.88
C ALA A 40 -2.60 13.89 4.16
N HIS A 41 -3.02 13.19 3.10
CA HIS A 41 -3.63 11.87 3.21
C HIS A 41 -3.35 10.98 1.99
N SER A 42 -3.93 9.77 2.00
CA SER A 42 -3.85 8.77 0.93
C SER A 42 -2.42 8.47 0.45
N PRO A 43 -1.51 8.06 1.36
CA PRO A 43 -0.12 7.87 0.99
C PRO A 43 0.12 6.57 0.21
N SER A 44 1.13 6.58 -0.65
CA SER A 44 1.65 5.39 -1.35
C SER A 44 3.18 5.48 -1.47
N VAL A 45 3.89 4.34 -1.46
CA VAL A 45 5.35 4.31 -1.33
C VAL A 45 6.02 3.35 -2.31
N SER A 46 7.11 3.80 -2.94
CA SER A 46 7.98 2.99 -3.80
C SER A 46 8.77 1.91 -3.02
N GLU A 47 9.30 0.92 -3.73
CA GLU A 47 9.98 -0.24 -3.12
C GLU A 47 11.19 0.13 -2.27
N ASP A 48 11.99 1.09 -2.75
CA ASP A 48 13.16 1.57 -2.03
C ASP A 48 12.82 2.58 -0.93
N GLY A 49 11.54 2.94 -0.81
CA GLY A 49 11.00 3.93 0.11
C GLY A 49 11.37 5.36 -0.24
N ARG A 50 12.10 5.62 -1.33
CA ARG A 50 12.59 6.96 -1.67
C ARG A 50 11.48 7.90 -2.08
N TYR A 51 10.53 7.39 -2.85
CA TYR A 51 9.42 8.16 -3.39
C TYR A 51 8.14 7.83 -2.63
N VAL A 52 7.46 8.86 -2.14
CA VAL A 52 6.14 8.76 -1.49
C VAL A 52 5.18 9.69 -2.22
N ALA A 53 4.07 9.14 -2.71
CA ALA A 53 2.95 9.90 -3.26
C ALA A 53 1.92 10.16 -2.15
N PHE A 54 1.28 11.33 -2.16
CA PHE A 54 0.23 11.70 -1.21
C PHE A 54 -0.64 12.83 -1.77
N VAL A 55 -1.75 13.11 -1.10
CA VAL A 55 -2.69 14.19 -1.44
C VAL A 55 -2.65 15.28 -0.39
N THR A 56 -2.69 16.54 -0.81
CA THR A 56 -2.91 17.70 0.05
C THR A 56 -3.57 18.83 -0.75
N SER A 57 -4.30 19.71 -0.08
CA SER A 57 -4.83 20.96 -0.66
C SER A 57 -3.86 22.13 -0.55
N GLU A 58 -2.70 21.94 0.06
CA GLU A 58 -1.68 22.98 0.19
C GLU A 58 -0.79 23.02 -1.05
N ALA A 59 -0.63 24.22 -1.61
CA ALA A 59 0.24 24.47 -2.75
C ALA A 59 1.72 24.35 -2.36
N ILE A 60 2.23 23.11 -2.37
CA ILE A 60 3.63 22.77 -2.05
C ILE A 60 4.51 22.65 -3.30
N SER A 61 3.95 22.98 -4.47
CA SER A 61 4.64 23.15 -5.75
C SER A 61 4.37 24.56 -6.28
N PRO A 62 5.34 25.23 -6.92
CA PRO A 62 5.09 26.53 -7.57
C PRO A 62 4.14 26.45 -8.78
N TRP A 63 3.74 25.24 -9.16
CA TRP A 63 2.83 24.97 -10.27
C TRP A 63 1.42 24.60 -9.84
N ASP A 64 1.16 24.49 -8.53
CA ASP A 64 -0.21 24.39 -8.00
C ASP A 64 -0.73 25.81 -7.81
N LEU A 65 -1.79 26.14 -8.55
CA LEU A 65 -2.41 27.46 -8.62
C LEU A 65 -3.93 27.40 -8.42
N ASN A 66 -4.50 26.20 -8.29
CA ASN A 66 -5.94 25.94 -8.27
C ASN A 66 -6.52 25.98 -6.84
N GLY A 67 -5.69 25.77 -5.81
CA GLY A 67 -6.12 25.72 -4.40
C GLY A 67 -7.07 24.57 -4.06
N VAL A 68 -7.06 23.46 -4.82
CA VAL A 68 -7.81 22.24 -4.55
C VAL A 68 -6.86 21.09 -4.16
N GLU A 69 -7.41 19.91 -3.83
CA GLU A 69 -6.59 18.75 -3.52
C GLU A 69 -5.85 18.23 -4.76
N ASP A 70 -4.55 18.05 -4.61
CA ASP A 70 -3.67 17.60 -5.68
C ASP A 70 -2.78 16.43 -5.25
N VAL A 71 -2.33 15.65 -6.25
CA VAL A 71 -1.41 14.54 -6.04
C VAL A 71 0.02 15.04 -6.14
N TYR A 72 0.78 14.79 -5.08
CA TYR A 72 2.18 15.14 -4.98
C TYR A 72 3.05 13.90 -4.86
N LEU A 73 4.27 13.99 -5.38
CA LEU A 73 5.33 13.00 -5.19
C LEU A 73 6.55 13.65 -4.54
N LYS A 74 6.92 13.14 -3.36
CA LYS A 74 8.12 13.56 -2.65
C LYS A 74 9.27 12.58 -2.86
N ASP A 75 10.39 13.08 -3.36
CA ASP A 75 11.68 12.39 -3.29
C ASP A 75 12.31 12.66 -1.92
N ARG A 76 12.24 11.67 -1.01
CA ARG A 76 12.76 11.78 0.36
C ARG A 76 14.27 11.97 0.44
N VAL A 77 15.02 11.60 -0.61
CA VAL A 77 16.47 11.78 -0.63
C VAL A 77 16.83 13.20 -0.99
N THR A 78 16.16 13.79 -1.99
CA THR A 78 16.49 15.14 -2.46
C THR A 78 15.67 16.23 -1.79
N GLY A 79 14.53 15.89 -1.19
CA GLY A 79 13.49 16.81 -0.75
C GLY A 79 12.66 17.37 -1.91
N THR A 80 12.82 16.89 -3.14
CA THR A 80 12.09 17.45 -4.28
C THR A 80 10.61 17.07 -4.22
N ILE A 81 9.74 18.06 -4.44
CA ILE A 81 8.30 17.85 -4.65
C ILE A 81 8.01 17.94 -6.15
N ARG A 82 7.27 16.97 -6.67
CA ARG A 82 6.67 16.98 -8.00
C ARG A 82 5.16 17.01 -7.85
N LEU A 83 4.49 17.99 -8.47
CA LEU A 83 3.05 17.94 -8.71
C LEU A 83 2.80 16.88 -9.79
N VAL A 84 2.10 15.81 -9.44
CA VAL A 84 1.83 14.65 -10.31
C VAL A 84 0.57 14.90 -11.14
N SER A 85 -0.45 15.49 -10.53
CA SER A 85 -1.69 15.96 -11.15
C SER A 85 -1.48 17.25 -11.96
N ALA A 86 -0.45 17.27 -12.80
CA ALA A 86 -0.14 18.39 -13.67
C ALA A 86 0.35 17.90 -15.04
N ARG A 87 0.08 18.70 -16.06
CA ARG A 87 0.52 18.46 -17.43
C ARG A 87 1.18 19.71 -18.00
N LEU A 88 2.34 19.56 -18.64
CA LEU A 88 3.08 20.68 -19.26
C LEU A 88 3.30 21.89 -18.33
N SER A 89 3.45 21.65 -17.03
CA SER A 89 3.58 22.66 -15.97
C SER A 89 2.32 23.52 -15.72
N THR A 90 1.15 23.06 -16.17
CA THR A 90 -0.15 23.54 -15.68
C THR A 90 -0.78 22.46 -14.80
N ASP A 91 -1.27 22.85 -13.64
CA ASP A 91 -2.06 22.02 -12.74
C ASP A 91 -3.39 21.58 -13.36
N GLY A 92 -3.98 20.54 -12.77
CA GLY A 92 -5.37 20.18 -13.03
C GLY A 92 -6.29 21.32 -12.62
N ASP A 93 -7.39 21.51 -13.34
CA ASP A 93 -8.44 22.47 -12.97
C ASP A 93 -9.50 21.88 -12.02
N GLY A 94 -9.28 20.66 -11.53
CA GLY A 94 -10.16 19.96 -10.59
C GLY A 94 -9.36 19.04 -9.64
N PRO A 95 -9.99 18.58 -8.55
CA PRO A 95 -9.32 17.80 -7.52
C PRO A 95 -8.80 16.45 -8.04
N SER A 96 -7.68 16.00 -7.48
CA SER A 96 -7.04 14.72 -7.80
C SER A 96 -6.73 13.93 -6.53
N HIS A 97 -7.05 12.63 -6.54
CA HIS A 97 -6.94 11.81 -5.34
C HIS A 97 -6.58 10.33 -5.60
N SER A 98 -6.49 9.56 -4.52
CA SER A 98 -6.20 8.12 -4.51
C SER A 98 -4.94 7.71 -5.30
N PRO A 99 -3.77 8.34 -5.03
CA PRO A 99 -2.57 8.01 -5.78
C PRO A 99 -1.99 6.66 -5.37
N VAL A 100 -1.51 5.90 -6.36
CA VAL A 100 -0.77 4.66 -6.18
C VAL A 100 0.49 4.72 -7.03
N ILE A 101 1.66 4.64 -6.39
CA ILE A 101 2.95 4.62 -7.08
C ILE A 101 3.38 3.20 -7.40
N SER A 102 3.96 2.98 -8.59
CA SER A 102 4.61 1.72 -8.91
C SER A 102 5.83 1.47 -8.02
N ALA A 103 6.15 0.20 -7.76
CA ALA A 103 7.24 -0.17 -6.87
C ALA A 103 8.60 0.33 -7.38
N ASP A 104 8.80 0.34 -8.69
CA ASP A 104 9.99 0.87 -9.37
C ASP A 104 10.02 2.41 -9.49
N ALA A 105 8.99 3.10 -9.02
CA ALA A 105 8.80 4.55 -9.13
C ALA A 105 8.84 5.08 -10.58
N SER A 106 8.41 4.26 -11.55
CA SER A 106 8.28 4.67 -12.96
C SER A 106 6.93 5.33 -13.27
N ALA A 107 5.89 5.10 -12.46
CA ALA A 107 4.54 5.64 -12.69
C ALA A 107 3.76 5.92 -11.39
N VAL A 108 2.81 6.85 -11.47
CA VAL A 108 1.77 7.06 -10.43
C VAL A 108 0.41 7.02 -11.12
N ALA A 109 -0.45 6.10 -10.70
CA ALA A 109 -1.86 6.10 -11.08
C ALA A 109 -2.68 6.90 -10.06
N PHE A 110 -3.69 7.64 -10.51
CA PHE A 110 -4.55 8.44 -9.65
C PHE A 110 -5.89 8.72 -10.34
N ALA A 111 -6.89 9.14 -9.56
CA ALA A 111 -8.17 9.58 -10.09
C ALA A 111 -8.25 11.12 -10.07
N SER A 112 -8.92 11.72 -11.05
CA SER A 112 -9.03 13.19 -11.14
C SER A 112 -10.30 13.66 -11.84
N GLU A 113 -10.83 14.79 -11.37
CA GLU A 113 -11.93 15.55 -12.00
C GLU A 113 -11.42 16.65 -12.94
N ALA A 114 -10.12 16.74 -13.19
CA ALA A 114 -9.54 17.78 -14.03
C ALA A 114 -9.91 17.59 -15.50
N THR A 115 -10.49 18.62 -16.10
CA THR A 115 -10.93 18.63 -17.50
C THR A 115 -9.82 18.93 -18.50
N ASN A 116 -8.71 19.48 -18.00
CA ASN A 116 -7.60 20.01 -18.79
C ASN A 116 -6.40 19.06 -18.96
N PHE A 117 -6.50 17.80 -18.48
CA PHE A 117 -5.41 16.81 -18.59
C PHE A 117 -5.25 16.22 -19.98
N VAL A 118 -6.29 16.18 -20.80
CA VAL A 118 -6.22 15.72 -22.19
C VAL A 118 -6.33 16.93 -23.11
N THR A 119 -5.40 17.07 -24.07
CA THR A 119 -5.50 18.10 -25.12
C THR A 119 -5.28 17.48 -26.50
N GLY A 120 -6.00 17.98 -27.51
CA GLY A 120 -5.96 17.50 -28.89
C GLY A 120 -7.32 17.05 -29.42
N LEU A 121 -7.35 16.38 -30.58
CA LEU A 121 -8.58 15.89 -31.22
C LEU A 121 -9.34 14.85 -30.39
N ALA A 122 -8.71 14.28 -29.35
CA ALA A 122 -9.32 13.39 -28.38
C ALA A 122 -10.19 14.12 -27.31
N GLY A 123 -10.31 15.44 -27.40
CA GLY A 123 -11.15 16.26 -26.53
C GLY A 123 -10.48 16.63 -25.20
N SER A 124 -10.94 17.73 -24.60
CA SER A 124 -10.95 17.90 -23.14
C SER A 124 -11.75 16.76 -22.51
N ASP A 125 -11.78 16.68 -21.18
CA ASP A 125 -12.81 15.86 -20.54
C ASP A 125 -14.22 16.24 -21.10
N THR A 126 -14.93 15.24 -21.63
CA THR A 126 -16.25 15.43 -22.24
C THR A 126 -17.39 14.89 -21.38
N ASN A 127 -17.09 14.04 -20.41
CA ASN A 127 -18.06 13.47 -19.50
C ASN A 127 -18.24 14.35 -18.24
N GLY A 128 -17.24 15.19 -17.93
CA GLY A 128 -17.26 16.12 -16.80
C GLY A 128 -17.31 15.42 -15.44
N VAL A 129 -16.80 14.19 -15.38
CA VAL A 129 -16.75 13.35 -14.18
C VAL A 129 -15.36 12.75 -14.01
N GLN A 130 -15.11 12.18 -12.83
CA GLN A 130 -13.79 11.68 -12.50
C GLN A 130 -13.31 10.54 -13.42
N ASP A 131 -12.04 10.62 -13.82
CA ASP A 131 -11.34 9.64 -14.64
C ASP A 131 -10.07 9.11 -13.96
N VAL A 132 -9.54 8.01 -14.49
CA VAL A 132 -8.28 7.43 -14.02
C VAL A 132 -7.14 7.80 -14.98
N PHE A 133 -6.08 8.35 -14.41
CA PHE A 133 -4.88 8.78 -15.11
C PHE A 133 -3.63 8.09 -14.57
N VAL A 134 -2.61 7.98 -15.43
CA VAL A 134 -1.26 7.55 -15.08
C VAL A 134 -0.26 8.61 -15.50
N ALA A 135 0.47 9.15 -14.53
CA ALA A 135 1.61 10.02 -14.77
C ALA A 135 2.89 9.17 -14.89
N ARG A 136 3.53 9.16 -16.06
CA ARG A 136 4.85 8.54 -16.22
C ARG A 136 5.93 9.42 -15.61
N LEU A 137 6.76 8.81 -14.78
CA LEU A 137 7.81 9.52 -14.03
C LEU A 137 9.15 9.59 -14.79
N THR A 138 9.25 8.91 -15.94
CA THR A 138 10.42 8.96 -16.85
C THR A 138 10.62 10.35 -17.46
N LEU A 139 11.83 10.64 -17.95
CA LEU A 139 12.17 11.92 -18.58
C LEU A 139 11.28 12.15 -19.82
N GLY A 140 10.56 13.28 -19.88
CA GLY A 140 9.57 13.56 -20.92
C GLY A 140 8.25 12.81 -20.75
N GLY A 141 7.99 12.25 -19.56
CA GLY A 141 6.83 11.41 -19.28
C GLY A 141 5.48 12.12 -19.48
N ASP A 142 4.58 11.39 -20.12
CA ASP A 142 3.21 11.80 -20.41
C ASP A 142 2.28 11.52 -19.23
N LEU A 143 1.21 12.32 -19.16
CA LEU A 143 0.00 12.01 -18.41
C LEU A 143 -0.97 11.32 -19.36
N VAL A 144 -1.43 10.12 -19.00
CA VAL A 144 -2.27 9.27 -19.86
C VAL A 144 -3.58 8.93 -19.14
N ARG A 145 -4.73 9.22 -19.76
CA ARG A 145 -6.01 8.68 -19.30
C ARG A 145 -6.09 7.20 -19.65
N VAL A 146 -6.37 6.36 -18.66
CA VAL A 146 -6.48 4.90 -18.82
C VAL A 146 -7.92 4.39 -18.72
N SER A 147 -8.85 5.21 -18.21
CA SER A 147 -10.30 4.99 -18.27
C SER A 147 -10.87 5.27 -19.67
N VAL A 148 -10.35 4.59 -20.68
CA VAL A 148 -10.77 4.72 -22.08
C VAL A 148 -11.12 3.36 -22.68
N ASP A 149 -11.97 3.37 -23.71
CA ASP A 149 -12.26 2.17 -24.49
C ASP A 149 -11.05 1.74 -25.35
N ALA A 150 -11.19 0.60 -26.04
CA ALA A 150 -10.12 0.02 -26.87
C ALA A 150 -9.65 0.93 -28.03
N SER A 151 -10.45 1.93 -28.41
CA SER A 151 -10.13 2.92 -29.44
C SER A 151 -9.60 4.24 -28.86
N GLY A 152 -9.50 4.35 -27.53
CA GLY A 152 -9.07 5.54 -26.82
C GLY A 152 -10.17 6.57 -26.57
N ASN A 153 -11.45 6.21 -26.75
CA ASN A 153 -12.54 7.11 -26.41
C ASN A 153 -12.78 7.12 -24.89
N GLU A 154 -13.14 8.27 -24.35
CA GLU A 154 -13.44 8.46 -22.94
C GLU A 154 -14.62 7.59 -22.46
N GLY A 155 -14.53 7.10 -21.23
CA GLY A 155 -15.66 6.47 -20.55
C GLY A 155 -16.85 7.44 -20.42
N ASN A 156 -18.08 6.95 -20.55
CA ASN A 156 -19.29 7.77 -20.46
C ASN A 156 -19.77 8.02 -19.02
N ASN A 157 -18.98 7.60 -18.02
CA ASN A 157 -19.28 7.74 -16.60
C ASN A 157 -17.98 7.64 -15.77
N PHE A 158 -18.06 7.88 -14.48
CA PHE A 158 -16.87 8.05 -13.65
C PHE A 158 -16.11 6.73 -13.39
N SER A 159 -14.79 6.86 -13.28
CA SER A 159 -13.83 5.80 -12.99
C SER A 159 -12.92 6.22 -11.85
N GLN A 160 -12.65 5.32 -10.90
CA GLN A 160 -11.94 5.69 -9.65
C GLN A 160 -11.12 4.53 -9.08
N LEU A 161 -10.41 4.83 -7.98
CA LEU A 161 -9.64 3.88 -7.16
C LEU A 161 -8.69 2.97 -7.97
N PRO A 162 -7.69 3.55 -8.65
CA PRO A 162 -6.73 2.75 -9.39
C PRO A 162 -5.85 1.89 -8.48
N SER A 163 -5.38 0.79 -9.05
CA SER A 163 -4.31 -0.07 -8.53
C SER A 163 -3.33 -0.35 -9.68
N ILE A 164 -2.02 -0.36 -9.41
CA ILE A 164 -0.96 -0.46 -10.43
C ILE A 164 0.05 -1.56 -10.10
N SER A 165 0.54 -2.27 -11.12
CA SER A 165 1.60 -3.28 -10.98
C SER A 165 2.94 -2.66 -10.55
N ALA A 166 3.86 -3.51 -10.06
CA ALA A 166 5.13 -3.04 -9.49
C ALA A 166 6.04 -2.32 -10.50
N ASP A 167 5.90 -2.64 -11.79
CA ASP A 167 6.64 -2.05 -12.91
C ASP A 167 5.87 -0.92 -13.60
N GLY A 168 4.69 -0.56 -13.11
CA GLY A 168 3.87 0.52 -13.67
C GLY A 168 3.15 0.19 -14.98
N THR A 169 3.13 -1.08 -15.40
CA THR A 169 2.64 -1.47 -16.73
C THR A 169 1.14 -1.78 -16.77
N LEU A 170 0.58 -2.42 -15.75
CA LEU A 170 -0.84 -2.76 -15.68
C LEU A 170 -1.53 -1.90 -14.63
N VAL A 171 -2.68 -1.31 -14.98
CA VAL A 171 -3.56 -0.62 -14.05
C VAL A 171 -4.92 -1.30 -14.04
N ALA A 172 -5.46 -1.55 -12.85
CA ALA A 172 -6.86 -1.89 -12.65
C ALA A 172 -7.60 -0.76 -11.94
N PHE A 173 -8.89 -0.61 -12.21
CA PHE A 173 -9.74 0.44 -11.62
C PHE A 173 -11.21 0.00 -11.62
N GLU A 174 -12.03 0.66 -10.81
CA GLU A 174 -13.49 0.49 -10.85
C GLU A 174 -14.13 1.60 -11.70
N SER A 175 -15.17 1.26 -12.47
CA SER A 175 -15.86 2.22 -13.34
C SER A 175 -17.34 1.90 -13.46
N LEU A 176 -18.17 2.95 -13.57
CA LEU A 176 -19.59 2.88 -13.96
C LEU A 176 -19.82 3.08 -15.46
N ALA A 177 -18.75 3.23 -16.24
CA ALA A 177 -18.85 3.52 -17.65
C ALA A 177 -19.24 2.28 -18.45
N SER A 178 -20.35 2.35 -19.17
CA SER A 178 -20.90 1.23 -19.96
C SER A 178 -20.28 1.08 -21.35
N ASN A 179 -19.28 1.90 -21.68
CA ASN A 179 -18.66 1.93 -23.00
C ASN A 179 -17.17 1.56 -23.02
N LEU A 180 -16.56 1.22 -21.88
CA LEU A 180 -15.13 0.84 -21.85
C LEU A 180 -14.87 -0.49 -22.57
N VAL A 181 -15.82 -1.42 -22.50
CA VAL A 181 -15.81 -2.67 -23.25
C VAL A 181 -17.21 -2.97 -23.81
N ALA A 182 -17.28 -3.79 -24.85
CA ALA A 182 -18.56 -4.24 -25.38
C ALA A 182 -19.26 -5.20 -24.40
N GLY A 183 -20.59 -5.12 -24.33
CA GLY A 183 -21.38 -6.00 -23.47
C GLY A 183 -21.42 -5.58 -21.99
N ASP A 184 -21.16 -4.30 -21.70
CA ASP A 184 -21.42 -3.68 -20.41
C ASP A 184 -22.87 -3.21 -20.31
N GLY A 185 -23.68 -3.98 -19.58
CA GLY A 185 -25.12 -3.80 -19.56
C GLY A 185 -25.75 -3.88 -18.17
N ASN A 186 -24.98 -4.18 -17.13
CA ASN A 186 -25.52 -4.34 -15.77
C ASN A 186 -25.84 -3.00 -15.09
N GLY A 187 -25.24 -1.89 -15.52
CA GLY A 187 -25.44 -0.55 -14.95
C GLY A 187 -24.83 -0.39 -13.54
N GLU A 188 -23.91 -1.26 -13.17
CA GLU A 188 -23.22 -1.29 -11.89
C GLU A 188 -21.74 -0.94 -12.05
N PHE A 189 -21.02 -0.75 -10.94
CA PHE A 189 -19.56 -0.67 -11.05
C PHE A 189 -18.99 -2.02 -11.47
N ASP A 190 -18.06 -1.97 -12.41
CA ASP A 190 -17.24 -3.10 -12.79
C ASP A 190 -15.76 -2.77 -12.60
N VAL A 191 -14.97 -3.83 -12.38
CA VAL A 191 -13.51 -3.73 -12.36
C VAL A 191 -12.94 -4.00 -13.74
N PHE A 192 -12.07 -3.11 -14.19
CA PHE A 192 -11.35 -3.18 -15.46
C PHE A 192 -9.84 -3.22 -15.22
N ALA A 193 -9.10 -3.75 -16.20
CA ALA A 193 -7.65 -3.68 -16.24
C ALA A 193 -7.15 -3.34 -17.65
N VAL A 194 -6.09 -2.55 -17.73
CA VAL A 194 -5.50 -2.07 -18.99
C VAL A 194 -4.00 -1.89 -18.85
N THR A 195 -3.27 -2.19 -19.92
CA THR A 195 -1.85 -1.92 -20.05
C THR A 195 -1.63 -0.44 -20.38
N VAL A 196 -0.81 0.24 -19.59
CA VAL A 196 -0.60 1.69 -19.68
C VAL A 196 0.03 2.08 -21.02
N GLY A 197 -0.75 2.74 -21.88
CA GLY A 197 -0.35 3.15 -23.23
C GLY A 197 -0.80 2.22 -24.36
N ASP A 198 -1.51 1.15 -24.03
CA ASP A 198 -2.18 0.27 -25.00
C ASP A 198 -3.68 0.18 -24.65
N PRO A 199 -4.51 1.15 -25.08
CA PRO A 199 -5.94 1.13 -24.79
C PRO A 199 -6.62 -0.13 -25.33
N GLY A 200 -6.11 -0.72 -26.41
CA GLY A 200 -6.63 -1.96 -26.99
C GLY A 200 -6.56 -3.19 -26.07
N SER A 201 -5.80 -3.09 -24.97
CA SER A 201 -5.70 -4.13 -23.94
C SER A 201 -6.78 -4.04 -22.84
N ILE A 202 -7.65 -3.03 -22.85
CA ILE A 202 -8.72 -2.88 -21.86
C ILE A 202 -9.60 -4.13 -21.80
N GLN A 203 -9.80 -4.65 -20.61
CA GLN A 203 -10.66 -5.81 -20.37
C GLN A 203 -11.42 -5.65 -19.05
N ARG A 204 -12.64 -6.20 -19.00
CA ARG A 204 -13.35 -6.36 -17.73
C ARG A 204 -12.79 -7.55 -16.96
N VAL A 205 -12.35 -7.29 -15.74
CA VAL A 205 -11.81 -8.27 -14.79
C VAL A 205 -12.92 -9.01 -14.07
N SER A 206 -13.99 -8.28 -13.73
CA SER A 206 -15.15 -8.72 -12.95
C SER A 206 -16.11 -9.60 -13.75
N VAL A 207 -15.58 -10.67 -14.34
CA VAL A 207 -16.32 -11.64 -15.16
C VAL A 207 -16.09 -13.06 -14.64
N SER A 208 -16.99 -13.97 -14.99
CA SER A 208 -16.83 -15.39 -14.67
C SER A 208 -15.64 -16.03 -15.40
N GLY A 209 -15.28 -17.27 -15.05
CA GLY A 209 -14.26 -18.04 -15.77
C GLY A 209 -14.57 -18.29 -17.26
N SER A 210 -15.82 -18.10 -17.69
CA SER A 210 -16.23 -18.15 -19.11
C SER A 210 -16.39 -16.76 -19.75
N GLY A 211 -16.05 -15.69 -19.03
CA GLY A 211 -16.17 -14.31 -19.50
C GLY A 211 -17.58 -13.71 -19.40
N MET A 212 -18.49 -14.29 -18.61
CA MET A 212 -19.81 -13.69 -18.40
C MET A 212 -19.73 -12.50 -17.44
N GLU A 213 -20.42 -11.41 -17.77
CA GLU A 213 -20.59 -10.23 -16.91
C GLU A 213 -21.21 -10.60 -15.55
N GLY A 214 -20.67 -10.01 -14.49
CA GLY A 214 -21.24 -10.10 -13.15
C GLY A 214 -22.61 -9.42 -13.06
N ASN A 215 -23.57 -10.06 -12.40
CA ASN A 215 -24.92 -9.51 -12.20
C ASN A 215 -25.05 -8.58 -10.98
N GLY A 216 -23.93 -8.03 -10.51
CA GLY A 216 -23.87 -7.15 -9.35
C GLY A 216 -22.56 -6.36 -9.32
N MET A 217 -22.53 -5.34 -8.47
CA MET A 217 -21.43 -4.39 -8.33
C MET A 217 -20.11 -5.06 -7.95
N SER A 218 -19.04 -4.69 -8.65
CA SER A 218 -17.65 -5.10 -8.41
C SER A 218 -16.74 -3.89 -8.19
N THR A 219 -15.95 -3.90 -7.12
CA THR A 219 -15.18 -2.73 -6.65
C THR A 219 -13.84 -3.10 -6.02
N LYS A 220 -13.04 -2.08 -5.67
CA LYS A 220 -11.83 -2.18 -4.82
C LYS A 220 -10.80 -3.17 -5.38
N ALA A 221 -10.47 -2.97 -6.66
CA ALA A 221 -9.47 -3.77 -7.36
C ALA A 221 -8.09 -3.68 -6.71
N SER A 222 -7.37 -4.80 -6.71
CA SER A 222 -5.94 -4.88 -6.34
C SER A 222 -5.19 -5.71 -7.37
N VAL A 223 -4.29 -5.08 -8.11
CA VAL A 223 -3.36 -5.73 -9.03
C VAL A 223 -2.23 -6.40 -8.25
N SER A 224 -1.83 -7.62 -8.62
CA SER A 224 -0.63 -8.25 -8.08
C SER A 224 0.63 -7.51 -8.54
N PRO A 225 1.70 -7.49 -7.74
CA PRO A 225 2.98 -6.86 -8.13
C PRO A 225 3.54 -7.27 -9.50
N ASP A 226 3.28 -8.48 -9.99
CA ASP A 226 3.71 -8.95 -11.31
C ASP A 226 2.70 -8.69 -12.44
N GLY A 227 1.53 -8.13 -12.13
CA GLY A 227 0.47 -7.82 -13.10
C GLY A 227 -0.32 -9.03 -13.61
N ASN A 228 -0.16 -10.23 -13.03
CA ASN A 228 -0.84 -11.43 -13.53
C ASN A 228 -2.19 -11.71 -12.85
N PHE A 229 -2.44 -11.12 -11.68
CA PHE A 229 -3.65 -11.36 -10.91
C PHE A 229 -4.33 -10.05 -10.52
N VAL A 230 -5.66 -10.09 -10.42
CA VAL A 230 -6.44 -8.98 -9.87
C VAL A 230 -7.43 -9.53 -8.83
N GLY A 231 -7.28 -9.08 -7.59
CA GLY A 231 -8.27 -9.28 -6.54
C GLY A 231 -9.34 -8.19 -6.59
N PHE A 232 -10.59 -8.52 -6.30
CA PHE A 232 -11.67 -7.53 -6.24
C PHE A 232 -12.81 -7.99 -5.32
N ALA A 233 -13.59 -7.04 -4.82
CA ALA A 233 -14.82 -7.33 -4.07
C ALA A 233 -16.01 -7.32 -5.04
N SER A 234 -16.95 -8.26 -4.91
CA SER A 234 -18.16 -8.26 -5.75
C SER A 234 -19.37 -8.81 -5.00
N SER A 235 -20.56 -8.24 -5.27
CA SER A 235 -21.86 -8.77 -4.84
C SER A 235 -22.54 -9.65 -5.90
N ALA A 236 -21.87 -9.89 -7.03
CA ALA A 236 -22.40 -10.73 -8.11
C ALA A 236 -22.48 -12.21 -7.69
N THR A 237 -23.58 -12.86 -8.05
CA THR A 237 -23.89 -14.26 -7.70
C THR A 237 -23.58 -15.25 -8.83
N ASN A 238 -23.04 -14.76 -9.95
CA ASN A 238 -22.82 -15.54 -11.17
C ASN A 238 -21.35 -15.56 -11.64
N LEU A 239 -20.42 -15.03 -10.82
CA LEU A 239 -18.99 -15.06 -11.15
C LEU A 239 -18.39 -16.46 -10.96
N VAL A 240 -18.83 -17.16 -9.91
CA VAL A 240 -18.36 -18.49 -9.50
C VAL A 240 -19.56 -19.26 -8.94
N ALA A 241 -19.67 -20.57 -9.22
CA ALA A 241 -20.87 -21.35 -8.90
C ALA A 241 -21.05 -21.59 -7.40
N GLU A 242 -19.93 -21.59 -6.66
CA GLU A 242 -19.84 -21.77 -5.22
C GLU A 242 -20.32 -20.54 -4.43
N ASP A 243 -20.36 -19.35 -5.05
CA ASP A 243 -20.81 -18.12 -4.39
C ASP A 243 -22.27 -17.78 -4.72
N THR A 244 -23.18 -18.46 -4.02
CA THR A 244 -24.63 -18.24 -4.17
C THR A 244 -25.22 -17.31 -3.10
N GLY A 245 -24.39 -16.72 -2.24
CA GLY A 245 -24.84 -16.06 -1.01
C GLY A 245 -25.47 -14.67 -1.22
N GLY A 246 -25.22 -14.02 -2.36
CA GLY A 246 -25.71 -12.65 -2.63
C GLY A 246 -25.12 -11.58 -1.71
N ILE A 247 -24.04 -11.91 -1.02
CA ILE A 247 -23.27 -11.02 -0.15
C ILE A 247 -21.96 -10.64 -0.85
N THR A 248 -21.34 -9.53 -0.44
CA THR A 248 -20.06 -9.13 -1.03
C THR A 248 -18.95 -10.10 -0.62
N SER A 249 -18.32 -10.71 -1.62
CA SER A 249 -17.22 -11.65 -1.49
C SER A 249 -15.95 -11.11 -2.15
N ILE A 250 -14.79 -11.66 -1.79
CA ILE A 250 -13.52 -11.40 -2.46
C ILE A 250 -13.29 -12.44 -3.54
N PHE A 251 -12.95 -11.98 -4.73
CA PHE A 251 -12.61 -12.81 -5.87
C PHE A 251 -11.17 -12.55 -6.31
N LEU A 252 -10.55 -13.57 -6.89
CA LEU A 252 -9.24 -13.50 -7.54
C LEU A 252 -9.39 -13.90 -9.01
N ARG A 253 -9.02 -12.98 -9.91
CA ARG A 253 -8.92 -13.20 -11.36
C ARG A 253 -7.47 -13.49 -11.73
N ASP A 254 -7.22 -14.62 -12.38
CA ASP A 254 -5.97 -14.90 -13.10
C ASP A 254 -6.12 -14.36 -14.53
N LEU A 255 -5.33 -13.34 -14.88
CA LEU A 255 -5.40 -12.70 -16.20
C LEU A 255 -4.77 -13.55 -17.30
N GLY A 256 -3.84 -14.45 -16.96
CA GLY A 256 -3.19 -15.35 -17.92
C GLY A 256 -4.07 -16.54 -18.30
N GLN A 257 -4.81 -17.09 -17.32
CA GLN A 257 -5.71 -18.22 -17.54
C GLN A 257 -7.16 -17.80 -17.83
N GLY A 258 -7.54 -16.58 -17.48
CA GLY A 258 -8.93 -16.11 -17.57
C GLY A 258 -9.87 -16.77 -16.55
N SER A 259 -9.32 -17.35 -15.48
CA SER A 259 -10.09 -18.01 -14.42
C SER A 259 -10.44 -17.04 -13.30
N THR A 260 -11.62 -17.20 -12.71
CA THR A 260 -12.09 -16.44 -11.54
C THR A 260 -12.38 -17.43 -10.42
N SER A 261 -11.90 -17.14 -9.22
CA SER A 261 -12.12 -17.93 -8.01
C SER A 261 -12.58 -17.04 -6.87
N VAL A 262 -13.40 -17.59 -5.97
CA VAL A 262 -13.80 -16.91 -4.73
C VAL A 262 -12.81 -17.25 -3.62
N VAL A 263 -12.39 -16.23 -2.87
CA VAL A 263 -11.35 -16.30 -1.83
C VAL A 263 -11.96 -16.35 -0.43
N SER A 264 -13.06 -15.63 -0.20
CA SER A 264 -13.67 -15.43 1.11
C SER A 264 -14.77 -16.45 1.42
N LEU A 265 -14.51 -17.73 1.19
CA LEU A 265 -15.44 -18.81 1.59
C LEU A 265 -15.30 -19.12 3.09
N ASP A 266 -16.38 -19.65 3.67
CA ASP A 266 -16.36 -20.21 5.01
C ASP A 266 -15.44 -21.45 5.10
N GLN A 267 -15.26 -21.97 6.31
CA GLN A 267 -14.40 -23.14 6.58
C GLN A 267 -14.85 -24.44 5.88
N ASN A 268 -16.09 -24.50 5.40
CA ASN A 268 -16.67 -25.64 4.70
C ASN A 268 -16.72 -25.44 3.17
N GLY A 269 -16.21 -24.31 2.67
CA GLY A 269 -16.25 -23.95 1.25
C GLY A 269 -17.60 -23.39 0.79
N GLY A 270 -18.46 -22.95 1.72
CA GLY A 270 -19.73 -22.30 1.45
C GLY A 270 -19.69 -20.78 1.61
N PRO A 271 -20.82 -20.09 1.32
CA PRO A 271 -20.93 -18.65 1.53
C PRO A 271 -20.76 -18.27 3.01
N PRO A 272 -19.95 -17.25 3.34
CA PRO A 272 -19.77 -16.82 4.73
C PRO A 272 -21.00 -16.10 5.29
N ASN A 273 -21.06 -15.90 6.60
CA ASN A 273 -22.17 -15.21 7.27
C ASN A 273 -22.04 -13.68 7.34
N GLY A 274 -21.06 -13.10 6.64
CA GLY A 274 -20.77 -11.67 6.67
C GLY A 274 -20.06 -11.18 5.42
N LEU A 275 -20.01 -9.86 5.24
CA LEU A 275 -19.45 -9.21 4.06
C LEU A 275 -17.92 -9.22 4.11
N SER A 276 -17.30 -9.47 2.97
CA SER A 276 -15.86 -9.29 2.76
C SER A 276 -15.61 -8.18 1.74
N PHE A 277 -14.63 -7.32 2.02
CA PHE A 277 -14.35 -6.12 1.24
C PHE A 277 -12.87 -5.73 1.40
N LEU A 278 -12.33 -4.98 0.44
CA LEU A 278 -10.92 -4.55 0.38
C LEU A 278 -9.93 -5.73 0.42
N CYS A 279 -9.22 -5.98 -0.68
CA CYS A 279 -8.22 -7.04 -0.73
C CYS A 279 -6.85 -6.54 -1.23
N SER A 280 -5.83 -7.37 -1.03
CA SER A 280 -4.49 -7.18 -1.58
C SER A 280 -3.91 -8.54 -1.94
N VAL A 281 -3.29 -8.65 -3.11
CA VAL A 281 -2.78 -9.91 -3.67
C VAL A 281 -1.25 -9.94 -3.60
N SER A 282 -0.65 -11.06 -3.18
CA SER A 282 0.81 -11.28 -3.24
C SER A 282 1.32 -11.32 -4.69
N ARG A 283 2.63 -11.17 -4.89
CA ARG A 283 3.24 -11.12 -6.24
C ARG A 283 2.87 -12.33 -7.07
N ASP A 284 2.82 -13.50 -6.46
CA ASP A 284 2.57 -14.79 -7.11
C ASP A 284 1.11 -15.24 -7.06
N GLY A 285 0.20 -14.42 -6.55
CA GLY A 285 -1.20 -14.78 -6.38
C GLY A 285 -1.47 -15.86 -5.32
N LEU A 286 -0.45 -16.33 -4.59
CA LEU A 286 -0.59 -17.43 -3.63
C LEU A 286 -1.26 -17.00 -2.31
N PHE A 287 -1.21 -15.71 -1.99
CA PHE A 287 -1.83 -15.17 -0.78
C PHE A 287 -2.69 -13.95 -1.10
N VAL A 288 -3.91 -13.95 -0.57
CA VAL A 288 -4.82 -12.81 -0.65
C VAL A 288 -5.17 -12.36 0.76
N ALA A 289 -4.76 -11.15 1.12
CA ALA A 289 -5.19 -10.50 2.36
C ALA A 289 -6.49 -9.74 2.13
N PHE A 290 -7.43 -9.78 3.07
CA PHE A 290 -8.70 -9.09 2.95
C PHE A 290 -9.33 -8.77 4.30
N GLN A 291 -10.28 -7.84 4.31
CA GLN A 291 -11.10 -7.53 5.48
C GLN A 291 -12.46 -8.22 5.38
N SER A 292 -12.97 -8.72 6.50
CA SER A 292 -14.30 -9.34 6.56
C SER A 292 -15.00 -9.08 7.88
N SER A 293 -16.34 -9.04 7.85
CA SER A 293 -17.21 -9.06 9.02
C SER A 293 -17.77 -10.44 9.33
N ALA A 294 -17.37 -11.47 8.59
CA ALA A 294 -17.85 -12.83 8.74
C ALA A 294 -17.13 -13.55 9.90
N GLY A 295 -17.91 -14.09 10.83
CA GLY A 295 -17.37 -14.82 12.00
C GLY A 295 -17.15 -16.32 11.74
N ASP A 296 -17.42 -16.81 10.53
CA ASP A 296 -17.31 -18.22 10.15
C ASP A 296 -16.19 -18.53 9.14
N LEU A 297 -15.36 -17.54 8.79
CA LEU A 297 -14.16 -17.76 7.98
C LEU A 297 -13.09 -18.57 8.71
N VAL A 298 -13.05 -18.51 10.04
CA VAL A 298 -12.17 -19.30 10.92
C VAL A 298 -12.90 -19.70 12.21
N ALA A 299 -12.58 -20.85 12.78
CA ALA A 299 -13.37 -21.45 13.89
C ALA A 299 -13.39 -20.60 15.18
N ASP A 300 -12.32 -19.85 15.43
CA ASP A 300 -12.09 -19.11 16.66
C ASP A 300 -12.39 -17.60 16.52
N ASP A 301 -13.16 -17.20 15.51
CA ASP A 301 -13.63 -15.82 15.37
C ASP A 301 -14.96 -15.64 16.13
N THR A 302 -14.89 -15.00 17.30
CA THR A 302 -16.04 -14.91 18.22
C THR A 302 -16.37 -13.49 18.68
N ASN A 303 -15.61 -12.50 18.22
CA ASN A 303 -15.68 -11.12 18.71
C ASN A 303 -16.82 -10.28 18.08
N LEU A 304 -17.44 -10.77 17.00
CA LEU A 304 -18.44 -10.03 16.19
C LEU A 304 -17.91 -8.69 15.66
N LYS A 305 -16.62 -8.63 15.33
CA LYS A 305 -15.92 -7.46 14.76
C LYS A 305 -15.46 -7.73 13.34
N GLN A 306 -15.10 -6.66 12.65
CA GLN A 306 -14.40 -6.79 11.39
C GLN A 306 -12.94 -7.18 11.65
N ASP A 307 -12.47 -8.18 10.96
CA ASP A 307 -11.12 -8.71 11.09
C ASP A 307 -10.38 -8.73 9.74
N VAL A 308 -9.06 -8.83 9.80
CA VAL A 308 -8.21 -8.97 8.61
C VAL A 308 -7.73 -10.41 8.53
N PHE A 309 -7.89 -11.01 7.35
CA PHE A 309 -7.59 -12.40 7.06
C PHE A 309 -6.57 -12.51 5.92
N VAL A 310 -5.92 -13.65 5.83
CA VAL A 310 -5.15 -14.08 4.66
C VAL A 310 -5.62 -15.46 4.24
N HIS A 311 -5.99 -15.58 2.97
CA HIS A 311 -6.26 -16.86 2.31
C HIS A 311 -5.00 -17.35 1.61
N ASP A 312 -4.64 -18.62 1.83
CA ASP A 312 -3.64 -19.35 1.06
C ASP A 312 -4.35 -20.08 -0.09
N VAL A 313 -4.12 -19.63 -1.31
CA VAL A 313 -4.83 -20.11 -2.52
C VAL A 313 -4.49 -21.56 -2.84
N ILE A 314 -3.30 -22.04 -2.47
CA ILE A 314 -2.87 -23.42 -2.76
C ILE A 314 -3.43 -24.39 -1.74
N LEU A 315 -3.42 -24.00 -0.46
CA LEU A 315 -3.93 -24.83 0.62
C LEU A 315 -5.45 -24.73 0.78
N GLY A 316 -6.08 -23.69 0.23
CA GLY A 316 -7.50 -23.40 0.42
C GLY A 316 -7.83 -23.03 1.87
N THR A 317 -6.88 -22.48 2.62
CA THR A 317 -7.03 -22.18 4.05
C THR A 317 -7.00 -20.69 4.32
N THR A 318 -7.91 -20.23 5.19
CA THR A 318 -7.97 -18.84 5.67
C THR A 318 -7.42 -18.74 7.09
N SER A 319 -6.69 -17.66 7.40
CA SER A 319 -6.17 -17.38 8.73
C SER A 319 -6.36 -15.91 9.10
N ARG A 320 -6.83 -15.63 10.32
CA ARG A 320 -6.92 -14.26 10.84
C ARG A 320 -5.53 -13.72 11.19
N VAL A 321 -5.23 -12.50 10.76
CA VAL A 321 -3.96 -11.80 11.00
C VAL A 321 -4.09 -10.56 11.89
N SER A 322 -5.32 -10.06 12.10
CA SER A 322 -5.66 -9.04 13.10
C SER A 322 -5.64 -9.57 14.54
N VAL A 323 -4.55 -10.26 14.90
CA VAL A 323 -4.40 -10.94 16.19
C VAL A 323 -3.31 -10.31 17.05
N GLY A 324 -3.46 -10.39 18.36
CA GLY A 324 -2.47 -10.00 19.35
C GLY A 324 -1.48 -11.12 19.69
N ALA A 325 -0.87 -11.03 20.87
CA ALA A 325 0.06 -12.03 21.37
C ALA A 325 -0.61 -13.41 21.47
N LEU A 326 0.11 -14.45 21.04
CA LEU A 326 -0.37 -15.84 21.04
C LEU A 326 -1.64 -16.08 20.20
N GLY A 327 -1.97 -15.19 19.26
CA GLY A 327 -3.13 -15.34 18.39
C GLY A 327 -4.44 -14.84 18.99
N ALA A 328 -4.41 -14.13 20.11
CA ALA A 328 -5.60 -13.56 20.74
C ALA A 328 -6.33 -12.61 19.78
N GLU A 329 -7.65 -12.70 19.69
CA GLU A 329 -8.45 -11.83 18.83
C GLU A 329 -8.55 -10.39 19.36
N GLY A 330 -8.70 -9.44 18.44
CA GLY A 330 -9.05 -8.07 18.79
C GLY A 330 -10.49 -7.96 19.30
N ASP A 331 -10.76 -6.91 20.06
CA ASP A 331 -12.08 -6.52 20.59
C ASP A 331 -12.74 -5.35 19.81
N GLN A 332 -12.09 -4.86 18.76
CA GLN A 332 -12.51 -3.74 17.91
C GLN A 332 -12.25 -4.07 16.44
N ASP A 333 -12.99 -3.41 15.54
CA ASP A 333 -12.79 -3.56 14.10
C ASP A 333 -11.35 -3.28 13.67
N ALA A 334 -10.79 -4.19 12.88
CA ALA A 334 -9.61 -3.97 12.08
C ALA A 334 -10.01 -3.44 10.69
N LYS A 335 -9.27 -2.44 10.21
CA LYS A 335 -9.45 -1.81 8.90
C LYS A 335 -8.26 -2.11 8.01
N PHE A 336 -8.52 -2.58 6.80
CA PHE A 336 -7.53 -2.93 5.79
C PHE A 336 -7.52 -1.91 4.64
N VAL A 337 -6.50 -1.96 3.77
CA VAL A 337 -6.41 -1.16 2.55
C VAL A 337 -5.72 -1.96 1.42
N PRO A 338 -5.98 -1.64 0.14
CA PRO A 338 -5.17 -2.15 -0.97
C PRO A 338 -3.68 -1.79 -0.79
N GLY A 339 -2.78 -2.70 -1.18
CA GLY A 339 -1.35 -2.56 -0.90
C GLY A 339 -0.95 -2.96 0.52
N GLY A 340 -1.84 -3.65 1.24
CA GLY A 340 -1.65 -4.08 2.63
C GLY A 340 -0.91 -5.40 2.81
N ILE A 341 -0.42 -6.06 1.76
CA ILE A 341 0.35 -7.32 1.82
C ILE A 341 1.70 -7.20 1.09
N SER A 342 2.75 -7.87 1.59
CA SER A 342 4.04 -7.97 0.89
C SER A 342 4.01 -8.95 -0.29
N ASP A 343 4.95 -8.79 -1.23
CA ASP A 343 5.14 -9.63 -2.41
C ASP A 343 5.17 -11.13 -2.09
N ASP A 344 5.81 -11.49 -0.98
CA ASP A 344 5.96 -12.87 -0.51
C ASP A 344 4.80 -13.34 0.39
N GLY A 345 3.81 -12.48 0.62
CA GLY A 345 2.62 -12.74 1.41
C GLY A 345 2.82 -12.78 2.92
N ASN A 346 4.01 -12.46 3.45
CA ASN A 346 4.32 -12.71 4.87
C ASN A 346 4.08 -11.53 5.80
N LEU A 347 4.10 -10.31 5.29
CA LEU A 347 3.77 -9.12 6.06
C LEU A 347 2.41 -8.61 5.62
N VAL A 348 1.54 -8.35 6.60
CA VAL A 348 0.24 -7.72 6.39
C VAL A 348 0.15 -6.50 7.29
N VAL A 349 -0.26 -5.35 6.75
CA VAL A 349 -0.52 -4.14 7.53
C VAL A 349 -2.00 -3.83 7.61
N PHE A 350 -2.42 -3.30 8.75
CA PHE A 350 -3.80 -2.91 9.01
C PHE A 350 -3.83 -1.91 10.16
N SER A 351 -4.98 -1.28 10.40
CA SER A 351 -5.20 -0.41 11.55
C SER A 351 -6.36 -0.89 12.40
N THR A 352 -6.26 -0.78 13.73
CA THR A 352 -7.37 -1.12 14.65
C THR A 352 -7.27 -0.33 15.94
N LYS A 353 -8.40 -0.16 16.63
CA LYS A 353 -8.47 0.36 18.00
C LYS A 353 -8.16 -0.69 19.07
N SER A 354 -8.13 -1.97 18.70
CA SER A 354 -7.72 -3.03 19.61
C SER A 354 -6.27 -2.89 20.00
N ASN A 355 -5.96 -3.30 21.22
CA ASN A 355 -4.59 -3.49 21.66
C ASN A 355 -4.08 -4.88 21.28
N LEU A 356 -3.45 -4.97 20.11
CA LEU A 356 -2.83 -6.21 19.63
C LEU A 356 -1.34 -6.34 20.02
N GLY A 357 -0.88 -5.46 20.92
CA GLY A 357 0.48 -5.44 21.43
C GLY A 357 1.15 -4.08 21.28
N GLY A 358 2.03 -3.74 22.22
CA GLY A 358 2.66 -2.42 22.31
C GLY A 358 2.01 -1.55 23.39
N SER A 359 2.36 -0.26 23.38
CA SER A 359 1.81 0.74 24.27
C SER A 359 0.87 1.63 23.47
N VAL A 360 -0.42 1.33 23.54
CA VAL A 360 -1.45 1.97 22.70
C VAL A 360 -2.42 2.78 23.54
N GLY A 361 -2.88 3.89 22.98
CA GLY A 361 -3.82 4.79 23.63
C GLY A 361 -5.20 4.16 23.66
N ALA A 362 -5.99 4.46 24.69
CA ALA A 362 -7.37 3.98 24.74
C ALA A 362 -8.22 4.70 23.68
N GLY A 363 -8.96 3.94 22.87
CA GLY A 363 -9.98 4.47 21.96
C GLY A 363 -9.46 5.05 20.63
N ILE A 364 -8.16 5.00 20.37
CA ILE A 364 -7.52 5.46 19.12
C ILE A 364 -7.07 4.28 18.25
N SER A 365 -7.10 4.49 16.94
CA SER A 365 -6.66 3.54 15.94
C SER A 365 -5.14 3.58 15.85
N ASN A 366 -4.52 2.41 15.83
CA ASN A 366 -3.08 2.26 15.67
C ASN A 366 -2.79 1.44 14.42
N VAL A 367 -1.64 1.71 13.80
CA VAL A 367 -1.15 0.94 12.66
C VAL A 367 -0.33 -0.23 13.16
N TYR A 368 -0.62 -1.41 12.63
CA TYR A 368 0.06 -2.65 12.94
C TYR A 368 0.60 -3.31 11.68
N VAL A 369 1.64 -4.12 11.89
CA VAL A 369 2.13 -5.12 10.93
C VAL A 369 2.10 -6.49 11.60
N HIS A 370 1.53 -7.47 10.90
CA HIS A 370 1.58 -8.87 11.27
C HIS A 370 2.59 -9.61 10.39
N ASP A 371 3.61 -10.19 11.03
CA ASP A 371 4.57 -11.10 10.41
C ASP A 371 4.06 -12.54 10.58
N ARG A 372 3.50 -13.10 9.50
CA ARG A 372 2.93 -14.45 9.46
C ARG A 372 3.97 -15.53 9.73
N ARG A 373 5.24 -15.34 9.29
CA ARG A 373 6.31 -16.33 9.54
C ARG A 373 6.67 -16.42 11.02
N ARG A 374 6.48 -15.34 11.76
CA ARG A 374 6.79 -15.25 13.19
C ARG A 374 5.56 -15.33 14.09
N ALA A 375 4.36 -15.35 13.52
CA ALA A 375 3.09 -15.18 14.23
C ALA A 375 3.16 -13.98 15.20
N ARG A 376 3.62 -12.82 14.70
CA ARG A 376 3.90 -11.66 15.52
C ARG A 376 3.31 -10.39 14.95
N THR A 377 2.48 -9.73 15.75
CA THR A 377 1.94 -8.39 15.49
C THR A 377 2.79 -7.32 16.19
N THR A 378 3.07 -6.23 15.50
CA THR A 378 3.88 -5.11 16.01
C THR A 378 3.17 -3.79 15.72
N CYS A 379 2.93 -2.98 16.74
CA CYS A 379 2.46 -1.60 16.58
C CYS A 379 3.58 -0.74 15.94
N LEU A 380 3.22 0.02 14.90
CA LEU A 380 4.12 0.89 14.14
C LEU A 380 3.88 2.38 14.43
N SER A 381 2.75 2.74 15.02
CA SER A 381 2.37 4.10 15.40
C SER A 381 2.63 4.38 16.89
N GLU A 382 3.82 4.03 17.39
CA GLU A 382 4.22 4.37 18.75
C GLU A 382 5.06 5.66 18.76
N ALA A 383 4.73 6.57 19.66
CA ALA A 383 5.48 7.79 19.92
C ALA A 383 6.85 7.49 20.59
N PRO A 384 7.79 8.46 20.56
CA PRO A 384 9.07 8.40 21.23
C PRO A 384 9.08 7.72 22.61
N GLY A 385 9.76 6.57 22.70
CA GLY A 385 9.88 5.83 23.97
C GLY A 385 8.79 4.78 24.19
N ARG A 386 8.12 4.34 23.11
CA ARG A 386 6.94 3.45 23.16
C ARG A 386 5.81 4.09 23.96
N GLN A 387 5.64 5.39 23.76
CA GLN A 387 4.46 6.06 24.27
C GLN A 387 3.32 5.84 23.27
N PRO A 388 2.06 5.80 23.74
CA PRO A 388 0.92 5.85 22.85
C PRO A 388 0.98 7.05 21.90
N ALA A 389 0.55 6.85 20.65
CA ALA A 389 0.07 7.97 19.85
C ALA A 389 -1.07 8.69 20.60
N ASN A 390 -1.26 9.98 20.33
CA ASN A 390 -2.37 10.76 20.89
C ASN A 390 -3.48 11.09 19.88
N GLY A 391 -3.46 10.45 18.72
CA GLY A 391 -4.45 10.58 17.64
C GLY A 391 -4.55 9.29 16.83
N ASP A 392 -5.52 9.23 15.91
CA ASP A 392 -5.74 8.05 15.06
C ASP A 392 -4.63 7.91 14.02
N SER A 393 -4.01 6.73 13.94
CA SER A 393 -3.16 6.29 12.84
C SER A 393 -3.88 5.23 12.00
N ILE A 394 -4.03 5.50 10.70
CA ILE A 394 -4.84 4.70 9.77
C ILE A 394 -4.21 4.64 8.36
N GLN A 395 -4.85 3.88 7.46
CA GLN A 395 -4.46 3.73 6.05
C GLN A 395 -2.97 3.34 5.85
N PRO A 396 -2.49 2.26 6.47
CA PRO A 396 -1.12 1.83 6.27
C PRO A 396 -0.92 1.09 4.94
N VAL A 397 0.08 1.47 4.18
CA VAL A 397 0.45 0.85 2.90
C VAL A 397 1.88 0.32 2.99
N LEU A 398 2.10 -0.91 2.52
CA LEU A 398 3.43 -1.53 2.44
C LEU A 398 4.12 -1.17 1.12
N SER A 399 5.44 -1.01 1.18
CA SER A 399 6.27 -1.18 -0.03
C SER A 399 6.19 -2.64 -0.49
N ALA A 400 6.22 -2.91 -1.79
CA ALA A 400 6.01 -4.24 -2.39
C ALA A 400 6.77 -5.38 -1.67
N GLY A 401 8.08 -5.27 -1.50
CA GLY A 401 8.93 -6.24 -0.80
C GLY A 401 8.78 -6.24 0.73
N GLY A 402 7.89 -5.43 1.30
CA GLY A 402 7.56 -5.39 2.73
C GLY A 402 8.61 -4.73 3.61
N LYS A 403 9.37 -3.76 3.08
CA LYS A 403 10.44 -3.10 3.84
C LYS A 403 9.96 -1.84 4.55
N PHE A 404 9.15 -1.03 3.88
CA PHE A 404 8.65 0.23 4.40
C PHE A 404 7.14 0.17 4.58
N VAL A 405 6.65 0.91 5.57
CA VAL A 405 5.23 1.18 5.77
C VAL A 405 5.06 2.68 5.77
N VAL A 406 4.14 3.17 4.96
CA VAL A 406 3.68 4.56 5.00
C VAL A 406 2.25 4.58 5.54
N PHE A 407 1.88 5.57 6.34
CA PHE A 407 0.55 5.66 6.92
C PHE A 407 0.15 7.11 7.21
N ARG A 408 -1.14 7.34 7.39
CA ARG A 408 -1.72 8.61 7.81
C ARG A 408 -1.90 8.63 9.33
N SER A 409 -1.61 9.74 9.98
CA SER A 409 -1.88 9.89 11.42
C SER A 409 -2.26 11.31 11.80
N SER A 410 -3.26 11.46 12.67
CA SER A 410 -3.64 12.74 13.29
C SER A 410 -2.98 12.98 14.66
N ALA A 411 -1.96 12.18 14.98
CA ALA A 411 -1.26 12.23 16.26
C ALA A 411 -0.04 13.15 16.17
N ASP A 412 -0.07 14.26 16.91
CA ASP A 412 0.98 15.28 16.93
C ASP A 412 2.23 14.89 17.74
N ASN A 413 2.23 13.71 18.37
CA ASN A 413 3.31 13.26 19.25
C ASN A 413 4.19 12.15 18.65
N LEU A 414 3.94 11.75 17.39
CA LEU A 414 4.68 10.68 16.73
C LEU A 414 6.13 11.06 16.43
N VAL A 415 6.37 12.32 16.06
CA VAL A 415 7.70 12.91 15.91
C VAL A 415 7.71 14.32 16.50
N ALA A 416 8.88 14.88 16.80
CA ALA A 416 8.97 16.20 17.43
C ALA A 416 8.73 17.35 16.44
N GLU A 417 8.89 17.06 15.16
CA GLU A 417 8.70 17.96 14.02
C GLU A 417 7.23 18.17 13.65
N ASP A 418 6.32 17.38 14.22
CA ASP A 418 4.88 17.51 14.03
C ASP A 418 4.32 18.56 15.01
N GLY A 419 3.91 19.70 14.47
CA GLY A 419 3.42 20.85 15.22
C GLY A 419 2.19 21.53 14.63
N ASN A 420 1.52 20.92 13.65
CA ASN A 420 0.27 21.44 13.05
C ASN A 420 -0.99 20.97 13.81
N GLY A 421 -0.82 20.25 14.93
CA GLY A 421 -1.90 19.81 15.81
C GLY A 421 -2.54 18.51 15.31
N SER A 422 -3.86 18.39 15.43
CA SER A 422 -4.57 17.15 15.05
C SER A 422 -4.84 17.04 13.53
N GLN A 423 -4.13 17.81 12.71
CA GLN A 423 -4.17 17.61 11.27
C GLN A 423 -3.51 16.28 10.93
N ALA A 424 -4.00 15.63 9.88
CA ALA A 424 -3.45 14.34 9.52
C ALA A 424 -2.20 14.49 8.67
N ASP A 425 -1.16 13.76 9.04
CA ASP A 425 0.13 13.79 8.39
C ASP A 425 0.55 12.41 7.90
N ILE A 426 1.48 12.38 6.95
CA ILE A 426 2.02 11.16 6.38
C ILE A 426 3.30 10.80 7.09
N PHE A 427 3.35 9.58 7.62
CA PHE A 427 4.51 9.03 8.29
C PHE A 427 5.06 7.81 7.57
N LEU A 428 6.38 7.63 7.60
CA LEU A 428 7.04 6.45 7.05
C LEU A 428 7.90 5.76 8.12
N THR A 429 7.80 4.44 8.15
CA THR A 429 8.61 3.57 9.01
C THR A 429 9.08 2.30 8.32
N LEU A 430 9.93 1.53 8.99
CA LEU A 430 10.24 0.17 8.57
C LEU A 430 9.11 -0.77 9.03
N ALA A 431 8.78 -1.76 8.20
CA ALA A 431 7.81 -2.80 8.57
C ALA A 431 8.31 -3.70 9.71
N ASN A 432 9.62 -3.73 9.97
CA ASN A 432 10.21 -4.52 11.06
C ASN A 432 11.21 -3.66 11.86
N PRO A 433 10.73 -2.61 12.56
CA PRO A 433 11.61 -1.61 13.17
C PRO A 433 12.39 -2.18 14.37
N TYR A 434 11.94 -3.31 14.92
CA TYR A 434 12.57 -3.98 16.07
C TYR A 434 13.36 -5.23 15.68
N ASP A 435 13.57 -5.52 14.40
CA ASP A 435 14.39 -6.66 13.99
C ASP A 435 15.89 -6.36 14.20
N PRO A 436 16.59 -7.05 15.12
CA PRO A 436 17.98 -6.76 15.38
C PRO A 436 18.93 -7.42 14.35
N ARG A 437 18.44 -8.28 13.43
CA ARG A 437 19.27 -9.03 12.48
C ARG A 437 20.15 -8.12 11.61
N PRO A 438 19.67 -7.02 10.99
CA PRO A 438 20.52 -6.14 10.19
C PRO A 438 21.68 -5.53 10.99
N ALA A 439 21.41 -5.07 12.21
CA ALA A 439 22.43 -4.52 13.12
C ALA A 439 23.45 -5.59 13.53
N LEU A 440 22.99 -6.80 13.84
CA LEU A 440 23.84 -7.94 14.17
C LEU A 440 24.72 -8.36 12.99
N LEU A 441 24.20 -8.40 11.76
CA LEU A 441 24.97 -8.73 10.56
C LEU A 441 26.04 -7.66 10.26
N ARG A 442 25.72 -6.38 10.41
CA ARG A 442 26.70 -5.29 10.27
C ARG A 442 27.77 -5.34 11.35
N LYS A 443 27.38 -5.57 12.61
CA LYS A 443 28.32 -5.82 13.72
C LYS A 443 29.22 -7.01 13.41
N LEU A 444 28.68 -8.10 12.88
CA LEU A 444 29.46 -9.26 12.45
C LEU A 444 30.46 -8.92 11.33
N LYS A 445 30.05 -8.12 10.33
CA LYS A 445 30.93 -7.64 9.25
C LYS A 445 32.07 -6.75 9.79
N LYS A 446 31.76 -5.82 10.71
CA LYS A 446 32.74 -4.96 11.38
C LYS A 446 33.74 -5.78 12.21
N LEU A 447 33.24 -6.75 12.99
CA LEU A 447 34.08 -7.67 13.77
C LEU A 447 34.98 -8.52 12.88
N LYS A 448 34.49 -9.03 11.74
CA LYS A 448 35.31 -9.75 10.74
C LYS A 448 36.46 -8.87 10.22
N LYS A 449 36.18 -7.61 9.87
CA LYS A 449 37.20 -6.64 9.40
C LYS A 449 38.24 -6.36 10.47
N GLN A 450 37.81 -6.10 11.71
CA GLN A 450 38.71 -5.87 12.84
C GLN A 450 39.56 -7.10 13.18
N LEU A 451 38.98 -8.30 13.09
CA LEU A 451 39.69 -9.55 13.34
C LEU A 451 40.80 -9.77 12.32
N LYS A 452 40.53 -9.51 11.03
CA LYS A 452 41.55 -9.58 9.95
C LYS A 452 42.70 -8.61 10.22
N ALA A 453 42.40 -7.37 10.63
CA ALA A 453 43.43 -6.38 10.96
C ALA A 453 44.24 -6.77 12.20
N ALA A 454 43.59 -7.27 13.26
CA ALA A 454 44.27 -7.69 14.49
C ALA A 454 45.19 -8.90 14.26
N LYS A 455 44.79 -9.84 13.38
CA LYS A 455 45.65 -10.95 12.94
C LYS A 455 46.87 -10.47 12.16
N LYS A 456 46.71 -9.48 11.27
CA LYS A 456 47.83 -8.91 10.50
C LYS A 456 48.85 -8.17 11.38
N ALA A 457 48.41 -7.66 12.53
CA ALA A 457 49.24 -6.92 13.48
C ALA A 457 49.72 -7.77 14.67
N ASP A 458 49.57 -9.11 14.62
CA ASP A 458 49.94 -10.05 15.68
C ASP A 458 49.39 -9.73 17.08
N GLN A 459 48.21 -9.11 17.15
CA GLN A 459 47.56 -8.72 18.40
C GLN A 459 46.76 -9.89 19.01
N ALA A 460 47.43 -10.92 19.53
CA ALA A 460 46.83 -12.17 20.00
C ALA A 460 45.65 -12.00 20.98
N ALA A 461 45.79 -11.12 21.98
CA ALA A 461 44.73 -10.83 22.95
C ALA A 461 43.48 -10.24 22.28
N LYS A 462 43.67 -9.35 21.30
CA LYS A 462 42.58 -8.73 20.55
C LYS A 462 41.89 -9.72 19.61
N VAL A 463 42.64 -10.62 18.99
CA VAL A 463 42.11 -11.72 18.17
C VAL A 463 41.17 -12.61 19.00
N LYS A 464 41.57 -13.00 20.22
CA LYS A 464 40.74 -13.80 21.13
C LYS A 464 39.44 -13.08 21.52
N ARG A 465 39.53 -11.80 21.89
CA ARG A 465 38.37 -10.96 22.25
C ARG A 465 37.37 -10.82 21.10
N LEU A 466 37.86 -10.50 19.89
CA LEU A 466 37.02 -10.35 18.70
C LEU A 466 36.35 -11.66 18.30
N GLY A 467 37.06 -12.80 18.41
CA GLY A 467 36.49 -14.13 18.18
C GLY A 467 35.32 -14.45 19.11
N GLN A 468 35.44 -14.15 20.40
CA GLN A 468 34.35 -14.32 21.37
C GLN A 468 33.14 -13.41 21.05
N GLN A 469 33.38 -12.15 20.71
CA GLN A 469 32.30 -11.23 20.30
C GLN A 469 31.56 -11.75 19.06
N MET A 470 32.29 -12.25 18.05
CA MET A 470 31.68 -12.87 16.87
C MET A 470 30.84 -14.11 17.21
N LYS A 471 31.31 -14.95 18.13
CA LYS A 471 30.55 -16.15 18.57
C LYS A 471 29.22 -15.74 19.22
N ARG A 472 29.22 -14.70 20.06
CA ARG A 472 28.00 -14.15 20.68
C ARG A 472 27.02 -13.61 19.63
N VAL A 473 27.50 -12.79 18.69
CA VAL A 473 26.66 -12.22 17.61
C VAL A 473 26.07 -13.32 16.72
N ARG A 474 26.85 -14.36 16.37
CA ARG A 474 26.35 -15.52 15.61
C ARG A 474 25.30 -16.32 16.40
N ALA A 475 25.47 -16.46 17.72
CA ALA A 475 24.48 -17.13 18.55
C ALA A 475 23.17 -16.34 18.61
N GLN A 476 23.23 -15.01 18.70
CA GLN A 476 22.05 -14.15 18.61
C GLN A 476 21.34 -14.31 17.25
N LEU A 477 22.10 -14.27 16.15
CA LEU A 477 21.55 -14.47 14.80
C LEU A 477 20.94 -15.85 14.56
N ARG A 478 21.34 -16.89 15.29
CA ARG A 478 20.75 -18.24 15.18
C ARG A 478 19.46 -18.39 15.99
N ARG A 479 19.20 -17.50 16.94
CA ARG A 479 17.99 -17.50 17.77
C ARG A 479 16.85 -16.70 17.15
N LEU A 480 17.15 -15.89 16.14
CA LEU A 480 16.24 -15.01 15.39
C LEU A 480 15.96 -15.63 14.02
#